data_AF-A0AA47N5X0-F1
#
_entry.id   AF-A0AA47N5X0-F1
#
_cell.length_a   1.000
_cell.length_b   1.000
_cell.length_c   1.000
_cell.angle_alpha   90.00
_cell.angle_beta   90.00
_cell.angle_gamma   90.00
#
_symmetry.space_group_name_H-M   'P 1'
#
loop_
_entity.id
_entity.type
_entity.pdbx_description
1 polymer ?
#
loop_
_entity_poly.entity_id
_entity_poly.type
_entity_poly.pdbx_seq_one_letter_code
_entity_poly.pdbx_strand_id
1 'polypeptide(L)'
;MKQLYRVDIVKEARLQYVQLKGHITYIFLCGFNLSKVRRCGRNIIGQRTTGTLPGQRGANITMCAAISNNGALCHKPTISRYDTERLVTFLDALNDWFHPKREGC
;
A
#
# COMPACT_ATOMS: atom_id res chain seq x y z
N MET A 1 -20.23 24.02 10.40
CA MET A 1 -19.19 24.85 9.76
C MET A 1 -17.77 24.54 10.27
N LYS A 2 -17.30 23.29 10.18
CA LYS A 2 -15.91 22.93 10.58
C LYS A 2 -15.11 22.16 9.52
N GLN A 3 -15.62 22.03 8.30
CA GLN A 3 -14.92 21.31 7.23
C GLN A 3 -14.19 22.23 6.25
N LEU A 4 -14.62 23.49 6.09
CA LEU A 4 -14.10 24.38 5.05
C LEU A 4 -12.64 24.79 5.31
N TYR A 5 -12.28 25.17 6.55
CA TYR A 5 -10.91 25.59 6.91
C TYR A 5 -9.85 24.49 6.74
N ARG A 6 -10.24 23.22 6.81
CA ARG A 6 -9.30 22.09 6.68
C ARG A 6 -8.86 21.88 5.24
N VAL A 7 -9.67 22.29 4.27
CA VAL A 7 -9.38 22.10 2.84
C VAL A 7 -8.37 23.12 2.35
N ASP A 8 -8.46 24.37 2.80
CA ASP A 8 -7.61 25.46 2.30
C ASP A 8 -6.17 25.36 2.83
N ILE A 9 -5.99 24.99 4.11
CA ILE A 9 -4.66 24.69 4.69
C ILE A 9 -3.98 23.55 3.93
N VAL A 10 -4.74 22.51 3.58
CA VAL A 10 -4.21 21.35 2.84
C VAL A 10 -3.81 21.73 1.41
N LYS A 11 -4.55 22.65 0.77
CA LYS A 11 -4.23 23.15 -0.57
C LYS A 11 -2.97 24.02 -0.58
N GLU A 12 -2.82 24.92 0.39
CA GLU A 12 -1.63 25.76 0.52
C GLU A 12 -0.37 24.92 0.81
N ALA A 13 -0.46 23.97 1.75
CA ALA A 13 0.62 23.03 2.04
C ALA A 13 0.99 22.18 0.81
N ARG A 14 0.00 21.79 0.00
CA ARG A 14 0.21 21.06 -1.25
C ARG A 14 0.92 21.92 -2.31
N LEU A 15 0.59 23.20 -2.40
CA LEU A 15 1.21 24.14 -3.34
C LEU A 15 2.69 24.37 -3.02
N GLN A 16 3.02 24.56 -1.73
CA GLN A 16 4.41 24.65 -1.27
C GLN A 16 5.21 23.37 -1.54
N TYR A 17 4.61 22.20 -1.30
CA TYR A 17 5.24 20.89 -1.56
C TYR A 17 5.52 20.64 -3.05
N VAL A 18 4.63 21.09 -3.95
CA VAL A 18 4.78 20.91 -5.41
C VAL A 18 5.91 21.78 -5.99
N GLN A 19 6.31 22.86 -5.33
CA GLN A 19 7.37 23.76 -5.82
C GLN A 19 8.80 23.31 -5.45
N LEU A 20 8.97 22.38 -4.51
CA LEU A 20 10.28 21.87 -4.04
C LEU A 20 10.84 20.68 -4.87
N LYS A 21 10.43 20.54 -6.14
CA LYS A 21 10.63 19.34 -6.97
C LYS A 21 12.10 19.00 -7.29
N GLY A 22 12.71 18.19 -6.45
CA GLY A 22 13.68 17.15 -6.83
C GLY A 22 13.10 15.77 -6.50
N HIS A 23 13.11 14.83 -7.45
CA HIS A 23 12.72 13.42 -7.29
C HIS A 23 11.57 13.11 -6.31
N ILE A 24 10.33 13.43 -6.68
CA ILE A 24 9.18 13.15 -5.80
C ILE A 24 9.00 11.63 -5.64
N THR A 25 9.10 11.19 -4.40
CA THR A 25 8.77 9.82 -3.98
C THR A 25 7.51 9.88 -3.13
N TYR A 26 6.44 9.25 -3.61
CA TYR A 26 5.17 9.13 -2.91
C TYR A 26 5.14 7.82 -2.14
N ILE A 27 4.90 7.88 -0.83
CA ILE A 27 4.71 6.69 0.01
C ILE A 27 3.23 6.52 0.29
N PHE A 28 2.69 5.35 -0.03
CA PHE A 28 1.29 4.99 0.16
C PHE A 28 1.15 3.76 1.06
N LEU A 29 0.17 3.82 1.96
CA LEU A 29 -0.33 2.65 2.69
C LEU A 29 -1.69 2.27 2.12
N CYS A 30 -1.81 1.07 1.59
CA CYS A 30 -3.05 0.54 1.01
C CYS A 30 -3.46 -0.77 1.69
N GLY A 31 -4.77 -0.94 1.92
CA GLY A 31 -5.36 -2.18 2.43
C GLY A 31 -6.19 -2.87 1.36
N PHE A 32 -5.90 -4.14 1.09
CA PHE A 32 -6.63 -5.02 0.18
C PHE A 32 -7.25 -6.17 0.97
N ASN A 33 -8.55 -6.33 0.83
CA ASN A 33 -9.23 -7.49 1.38
C ASN A 33 -9.09 -8.67 0.41
N LEU A 34 -8.48 -9.80 0.83
CA LEU A 34 -8.37 -11.00 0.00
C LEU A 34 -9.70 -11.75 -0.18
N SER A 35 -10.81 -11.23 0.36
CA SER A 35 -12.15 -11.74 0.08
C SER A 35 -12.60 -11.31 -1.33
N LYS A 36 -12.12 -12.05 -2.34
CA LYS A 36 -12.95 -12.59 -3.42
C LYS A 36 -12.09 -13.30 -4.43
N VAL A 37 -12.06 -14.62 -4.32
CA VAL A 37 -11.97 -15.50 -5.48
C VAL A 37 -13.05 -16.56 -5.27
N ARG A 38 -13.86 -16.82 -6.29
CA ARG A 38 -14.82 -17.94 -6.30
C ARG A 38 -14.04 -19.21 -5.98
N ARG A 39 -14.16 -19.74 -4.76
CA ARG A 39 -13.56 -21.03 -4.46
C ARG A 39 -14.45 -22.10 -5.05
N CYS A 40 -13.92 -22.81 -6.03
CA CYS A 40 -14.51 -24.01 -6.56
C CYS A 40 -14.58 -25.03 -5.41
N GLY A 41 -15.77 -25.37 -4.95
CA GLY A 41 -15.94 -26.45 -3.98
C GLY A 41 -15.57 -27.81 -4.59
N ARG A 42 -15.65 -28.89 -3.80
CA ARG A 42 -15.69 -30.25 -4.39
C ARG A 42 -16.91 -30.31 -5.32
N ASN A 43 -16.71 -30.87 -6.50
CA ASN A 43 -17.76 -30.91 -7.52
C ASN A 43 -18.87 -31.87 -7.09
N ILE A 44 -20.05 -31.33 -6.81
CA ILE A 44 -21.26 -32.13 -6.62
C ILE A 44 -21.86 -32.29 -8.02
N ILE A 45 -22.02 -33.54 -8.46
CA ILE A 45 -22.59 -33.86 -9.78
C ILE A 45 -23.98 -33.20 -9.86
N GLY A 46 -24.19 -32.36 -10.87
CA GLY A 46 -25.44 -31.63 -11.09
C GLY A 46 -25.50 -30.21 -10.51
N GLN A 47 -24.45 -29.71 -9.84
CA GLN A 47 -24.40 -28.33 -9.35
C GLN A 47 -23.21 -27.55 -9.93
N ARG A 48 -23.40 -26.23 -10.11
CA ARG A 48 -22.32 -25.32 -10.51
C ARG A 48 -21.31 -25.23 -9.37
N THR A 49 -20.08 -25.66 -9.63
CA THR A 49 -18.99 -25.73 -8.65
C THR A 49 -18.53 -24.36 -8.13
N THR A 50 -18.87 -23.27 -8.83
CA THR A 50 -18.53 -21.89 -8.49
C THR A 50 -19.68 -21.20 -7.74
N GLY A 51 -19.81 -21.49 -6.45
CA GLY A 51 -20.71 -20.78 -5.53
C GLY A 51 -19.97 -19.72 -4.69
N THR A 52 -20.64 -18.62 -4.36
CA THR A 52 -20.17 -17.70 -3.30
C THR A 52 -20.52 -18.32 -1.96
N LEU A 53 -19.52 -18.80 -1.19
CA LEU A 53 -19.75 -19.32 0.16
C LEU A 53 -20.01 -18.13 1.11
N PRO A 54 -21.21 -18.00 1.70
CA PRO A 54 -21.47 -16.96 2.69
C PRO A 54 -20.64 -17.27 3.96
N GLY A 55 -19.77 -16.35 4.36
CA GLY A 55 -19.01 -16.43 5.61
C GLY A 55 -17.50 -16.65 5.48
N GLN A 56 -16.97 -16.98 4.29
CA GLN A 56 -15.52 -17.08 4.11
C GLN A 56 -14.89 -15.70 3.89
N ARG A 57 -14.61 -14.97 4.98
CA ARG A 57 -13.80 -13.75 4.93
C ARG A 57 -12.35 -14.12 4.68
N GLY A 58 -11.79 -13.64 3.56
CA GLY A 58 -10.35 -13.71 3.30
C GLY A 58 -9.57 -12.83 4.27
N ALA A 59 -8.26 -13.07 4.39
CA ALA A 59 -7.39 -12.21 5.20
C ALA A 59 -7.24 -10.82 4.56
N ASN A 60 -6.93 -9.79 5.36
CA ASN A 60 -6.70 -8.44 4.86
C ASN A 60 -5.20 -8.23 4.64
N ILE A 61 -4.76 -8.07 3.40
CA ILE A 61 -3.40 -7.60 3.14
C ILE A 61 -3.35 -6.09 3.34
N THR A 62 -2.39 -5.60 4.10
CA THR A 62 -1.96 -4.20 4.05
C THR A 62 -0.59 -4.13 3.39
N MET A 63 -0.34 -3.11 2.58
CA MET A 63 0.91 -2.94 1.86
C MET A 63 1.36 -1.49 1.93
N CYS A 64 2.65 -1.30 2.20
CA CYS A 64 3.32 -0.01 2.00
C CYS A 64 4.03 -0.04 0.64
N ALA A 65 3.85 1.02 -0.16
CA ALA A 65 4.47 1.15 -1.47
C ALA A 65 5.04 2.55 -1.65
N ALA A 66 6.25 2.64 -2.18
CA ALA A 66 6.86 3.88 -2.60
C ALA A 66 6.88 3.95 -4.13
N ILE A 67 6.41 5.06 -4.67
CA ILE A 67 6.26 5.30 -6.10
C ILE A 67 6.97 6.60 -6.44
N SER A 68 7.88 6.53 -7.39
CA SER A 68 8.51 7.70 -8.02
C SER A 68 7.84 7.99 -9.36
N ASN A 69 8.15 9.14 -9.96
CA ASN A 69 7.74 9.45 -11.34
C ASN A 69 8.19 8.37 -12.34
N ASN A 70 9.25 7.62 -12.03
CA ASN A 70 9.78 6.54 -12.87
C ASN A 70 9.12 5.18 -12.61
N GLY A 71 8.14 5.10 -11.70
CA GLY A 71 7.45 3.86 -11.35
C GLY A 71 7.56 3.47 -9.87
N ALA A 72 7.13 2.26 -9.54
CA ALA A 72 7.19 1.73 -8.17
C ALA A 72 8.64 1.41 -7.77
N LEU A 73 9.12 2.02 -6.68
CA LEU A 73 10.47 1.81 -6.15
C LEU A 73 10.53 0.56 -5.27
N CYS A 74 9.63 0.49 -4.29
CA CYS A 74 9.56 -0.63 -3.35
C CYS A 74 8.13 -0.87 -2.86
N HIS A 75 7.83 -2.11 -2.52
CA HIS A 75 6.55 -2.50 -1.94
C HIS A 75 6.74 -3.63 -0.93
N LYS A 76 6.03 -3.58 0.19
CA LYS A 76 6.07 -4.60 1.25
C LYS A 76 4.64 -4.97 1.67
N PRO A 77 4.07 -6.06 1.13
CA PRO A 77 2.75 -6.54 1.52
C PRO A 77 2.83 -7.34 2.83
N THR A 78 1.79 -7.24 3.65
CA THR A 78 1.64 -7.95 4.92
C THR A 78 0.20 -8.39 5.12
N ILE A 79 -0.04 -9.63 5.58
CA ILE A 79 -1.39 -10.22 5.75
C ILE A 79 -2.17 -9.64 6.95
N SER A 80 -1.54 -8.78 7.72
CA SER A 80 -2.13 -8.18 8.92
C SER A 80 -1.90 -6.67 8.90
N ARG A 81 -2.18 -5.99 10.01
CA ARG A 81 -1.92 -4.56 10.15
C ARG A 81 -0.45 -4.23 9.86
N TYR A 82 -0.24 -3.08 9.25
CA TYR A 82 1.08 -2.50 9.09
C TYR A 82 1.49 -1.85 10.42
N ASP A 83 2.50 -2.42 11.06
CA ASP A 83 3.02 -1.93 12.34
C ASP A 83 4.09 -0.84 12.12
N THR A 84 4.35 -0.06 13.15
CA THR A 84 5.39 0.96 13.20
C THR A 84 6.77 0.38 12.93
N GLU A 85 7.12 -0.78 13.50
CA GLU A 85 8.40 -1.45 13.22
C GLU A 85 8.55 -1.78 11.72
N ARG A 86 7.49 -2.29 11.10
CA ARG A 86 7.47 -2.61 9.67
C ARG A 86 7.55 -1.36 8.79
N LEU A 87 7.09 -0.22 9.30
CA LEU A 87 7.22 1.07 8.63
C LEU A 87 8.65 1.58 8.69
N VAL A 88 9.30 1.47 9.84
CA VAL A 88 10.73 1.82 9.99
C VAL A 88 11.57 0.96 9.06
N THR A 89 11.40 -0.37 9.08
CA THR A 89 12.14 -1.27 8.17
C THR A 89 11.90 -0.95 6.69
N PHE A 90 10.69 -0.52 6.33
CA PHE A 90 10.38 -0.10 4.97
C PHE A 90 11.10 1.20 4.57
N LEU A 91 11.16 2.16 5.49
CA LEU A 91 11.87 3.42 5.28
C LEU A 91 13.39 3.19 5.20
N ASP A 92 13.95 2.30 6.00
CA ASP A 92 15.36 1.92 5.93
C ASP A 92 15.69 1.30 4.57
N ALA A 93 14.87 0.35 4.11
CA ALA A 93 15.03 -0.27 2.80
C ALA A 93 14.88 0.72 1.64
N LEU A 94 14.02 1.73 1.81
CA LEU A 94 13.86 2.82 0.84
C LEU A 94 15.07 3.75 0.85
N ASN A 95 15.63 4.05 2.02
CA ASN A 95 16.82 4.88 2.14
C ASN A 95 18.06 4.19 1.54
N ASP A 96 18.23 2.88 1.77
CA ASP A 96 19.29 2.10 1.14
C ASP A 96 19.17 2.07 -0.39
N TRP A 97 17.95 2.16 -0.94
CA TRP A 97 17.72 2.26 -2.38
C TRP A 97 18.21 3.60 -2.96
N PHE A 98 18.02 4.70 -2.22
CA PHE A 98 18.49 6.03 -2.63
C PHE A 98 19.98 6.25 -2.37
N HIS A 99 20.48 5.70 -1.28
CA HIS A 99 21.87 5.79 -0.85
C HIS A 99 22.42 4.36 -0.74
N PRO A 100 22.79 3.71 -1.87
CA PRO A 100 23.48 2.45 -1.77
C PRO A 100 24.71 2.67 -0.91
N LYS A 101 24.84 1.92 0.18
CA LYS A 101 26.02 1.96 1.04
C LYS A 101 27.22 1.80 0.11
N ARG A 102 28.06 2.83 0.01
CA ARG A 102 29.35 2.69 -0.66
C ARG A 102 30.08 1.59 0.09
N GLU A 103 30.18 0.42 -0.51
CA GLU A 103 31.09 -0.62 -0.04
C GLU A 103 32.49 -0.02 -0.13
N GLY A 104 33.03 0.39 1.02
CA GLY A 104 34.36 0.92 1.16
C GLY A 104 35.27 -0.15 1.73
N CYS A 105 35.88 -0.95 0.84
CA CYS A 105 37.31 -1.32 0.74
C CYS A 105 37.43 -2.51 -0.22
#